data_AF-A0A1V6HS29-F1
#
_entry.id   AF-A0A1V6HS29-F1
#
_cell.length_a   1.000
_cell.length_b   1.000
_cell.length_c   1.000
_cell.angle_alpha   90.00
_cell.angle_beta   90.00
_cell.angle_gamma   90.00
#
_symmetry.space_group_name_H-M   'P 1'
#
loop_
_entity.id
_entity.type
_entity.pdbx_description
1 polymer ?
#
loop_
_entity_poly.entity_id
_entity_poly.type
_entity_poly.pdbx_seq_one_letter_code
_entity_poly.pdbx_strand_id
1 'polypeptide(L)'
;MEPIAKAVLAPELIPMLSFDAYFNFILMHEISHGLGPGFVTAPDGSKITMNVALKETYSGIEECKADSLAVYNTMHLVGTGFLPADLGTHTGATYLAGLFRSVRFGISEAHGVSNIMQYNFLKEFGGITYDEATGLFGLNDKLFVEGIAALSKRLLEIEALGDLEGARAFIKKYGFMPPEVAKALEKLAHIPVDIRPVYTYASELGAK
;
A
#
# COMPACT_ATOMS: atom_id res chain seq x y z
N MET A 1 -10.93 3.68 -9.35
CA MET A 1 -10.84 2.61 -8.32
C MET A 1 -12.08 1.71 -8.32
N GLU A 2 -13.32 2.23 -8.30
CA GLU A 2 -14.52 1.39 -8.28
C GLU A 2 -14.63 0.33 -9.39
N PRO A 3 -14.30 0.59 -10.67
CA PRO A 3 -14.36 -0.44 -11.71
C PRO A 3 -13.39 -1.60 -11.43
N ILE A 4 -12.23 -1.29 -10.85
CA ILE A 4 -11.23 -2.28 -10.44
C ILE A 4 -11.83 -3.14 -9.34
N ALA A 5 -12.36 -2.51 -8.29
CA ALA A 5 -12.92 -3.21 -7.15
C ALA A 5 -14.03 -4.19 -7.55
N LYS A 6 -14.97 -3.77 -8.41
CA LYS A 6 -16.07 -4.61 -8.91
C LYS A 6 -15.60 -5.83 -9.71
N ALA A 7 -14.40 -5.77 -10.30
CA ALA A 7 -13.86 -6.85 -11.11
C ALA A 7 -13.04 -7.88 -10.31
N VAL A 8 -12.51 -7.49 -9.14
CA VAL A 8 -11.55 -8.31 -8.39
C VAL A 8 -11.94 -8.59 -6.95
N LEU A 9 -12.76 -7.77 -6.30
CA LEU A 9 -13.12 -7.98 -4.90
C LEU A 9 -14.37 -8.84 -4.73
N ALA A 10 -14.44 -9.51 -3.57
CA ALA A 10 -15.63 -10.20 -3.14
C ALA A 10 -16.82 -9.22 -3.04
N PRO A 11 -18.05 -9.61 -3.45
CA PRO A 11 -19.19 -8.70 -3.57
C PRO A 11 -19.54 -7.96 -2.27
N GLU A 12 -19.32 -8.57 -1.11
CA GLU A 12 -19.54 -8.00 0.21
C GLU A 12 -18.62 -6.80 0.55
N LEU A 13 -17.48 -6.68 -0.13
CA LEU A 13 -16.56 -5.54 0.04
C LEU A 13 -16.95 -4.32 -0.81
N ILE A 14 -17.78 -4.51 -1.84
CA ILE A 14 -18.14 -3.42 -2.77
C ILE A 14 -18.90 -2.29 -2.08
N PRO A 15 -19.88 -2.54 -1.19
CA PRO A 15 -20.56 -1.48 -0.44
C PRO A 15 -19.64 -0.75 0.56
N MET A 16 -18.47 -1.32 0.86
CA MET A 16 -17.51 -0.75 1.81
C MET A 16 -16.51 0.20 1.14
N LEU A 17 -16.55 0.36 -0.19
CA LEU A 17 -15.71 1.34 -0.87
C LEU A 17 -16.15 2.76 -0.52
N SER A 18 -15.19 3.60 -0.15
CA SER A 18 -15.46 5.01 0.19
C SER A 18 -14.40 5.93 -0.39
N PHE A 19 -14.85 7.04 -0.98
CA PHE A 19 -13.95 8.10 -1.41
C PHE A 19 -13.22 8.71 -0.20
N ASP A 20 -13.93 8.89 0.92
CA ASP A 20 -13.33 9.44 2.14
C ASP A 20 -12.25 8.49 2.68
N ALA A 21 -12.46 7.18 2.64
CA ALA A 21 -11.43 6.21 3.01
C ALA A 21 -10.21 6.28 2.07
N TYR A 22 -10.43 6.43 0.77
CA TYR A 22 -9.34 6.58 -0.20
C TYR A 22 -8.54 7.87 0.00
N PHE A 23 -9.24 8.99 0.19
CA PHE A 23 -8.61 10.29 0.42
C PHE A 23 -7.85 10.31 1.75
N ASN A 24 -8.44 9.80 2.82
CA ASN A 24 -7.77 9.73 4.12
C ASN A 24 -6.60 8.74 4.11
N PHE A 25 -6.66 7.66 3.34
CA PHE A 25 -5.51 6.78 3.15
C PHE A 25 -4.34 7.55 2.52
N ILE A 26 -4.56 8.32 1.46
CA ILE A 26 -3.51 9.16 0.84
C ILE A 26 -2.99 10.19 1.83
N LEU A 27 -3.87 10.90 2.54
CA LEU A 27 -3.44 11.87 3.55
C LEU A 27 -2.56 11.21 4.64
N MET A 28 -2.97 10.04 5.12
CA MET A 28 -2.23 9.33 6.16
C MET A 28 -0.93 8.71 5.63
N HIS A 29 -0.88 8.35 4.35
CA HIS A 29 0.35 7.95 3.66
C HIS A 29 1.37 9.10 3.67
N GLU A 30 0.97 10.30 3.26
CA GLU A 30 1.85 11.47 3.27
C GLU A 30 2.30 11.84 4.69
N ILE A 31 1.41 11.74 5.68
CA ILE A 31 1.78 11.90 7.10
C ILE A 31 2.80 10.84 7.52
N SER A 32 2.63 9.60 7.06
CA SER A 32 3.47 8.47 7.46
C SER A 32 4.88 8.53 6.89
N HIS A 33 5.12 9.22 5.78
CA HIS A 33 6.48 9.57 5.33
C HIS A 33 7.23 10.41 6.37
N GLY A 34 6.52 11.28 7.09
CA GLY A 34 7.10 12.08 8.18
C GLY A 34 7.30 11.31 9.49
N LEU A 35 6.90 10.04 9.55
CA LEU A 35 6.98 9.19 10.73
C LEU A 35 8.03 8.08 10.56
N GLY A 36 8.50 7.56 11.70
CA GLY A 36 9.51 6.51 11.74
C GLY A 36 10.94 7.04 11.86
N PRO A 37 11.95 6.16 11.64
CA PRO A 37 13.36 6.51 11.79
C PRO A 37 13.84 7.53 10.75
N GLY A 38 14.28 8.72 11.18
CA GLY A 38 14.85 9.72 10.28
C GLY A 38 16.32 9.49 9.92
N PHE A 39 17.10 8.91 10.82
CA PHE A 39 18.55 8.70 10.64
C PHE A 39 19.02 7.39 11.27
N VAL A 40 19.96 6.72 10.60
CA VAL A 40 20.67 5.53 11.11
C VAL A 40 22.05 5.96 11.55
N THR A 41 22.55 5.34 12.61
CA THR A 41 23.95 5.50 13.03
C THR A 41 24.82 4.53 12.24
N ALA A 42 25.76 5.04 11.46
CA ALA A 42 26.73 4.24 10.72
C ALA A 42 27.80 3.62 11.65
N PRO A 43 28.59 2.62 11.19
CA PRO A 43 29.63 1.98 12.01
C PRO A 43 30.70 2.93 12.55
N ASP A 44 30.92 4.06 11.88
CA ASP A 44 31.84 5.13 12.32
C ASP A 44 31.21 6.12 13.31
N GLY A 45 29.95 5.90 13.71
CA GLY A 45 29.19 6.75 14.63
C GLY A 45 28.50 7.94 13.97
N SER A 46 28.69 8.17 12.67
CA SER A 46 28.01 9.26 11.95
C SER A 46 26.52 8.98 11.74
N LYS A 47 25.72 10.04 11.56
CA LYS A 47 24.30 9.92 11.21
C LYS A 47 24.14 10.00 9.70
N ILE A 48 23.51 8.99 9.11
CA ILE A 48 23.18 8.94 7.68
C ILE A 48 21.66 8.83 7.49
N THR A 49 21.17 9.33 6.37
CA THR A 49 19.77 9.25 5.98
C THR A 49 19.40 7.85 5.48
N MET A 50 18.11 7.50 5.55
CA MET A 50 17.62 6.17 5.17
C MET A 50 17.95 5.80 3.72
N ASN A 51 17.85 6.75 2.79
CA ASN A 51 18.17 6.52 1.38
C ASN A 51 19.64 6.13 1.16
N VAL A 52 20.56 6.66 1.99
CA VAL A 52 21.98 6.28 1.93
C VAL A 52 22.20 4.88 2.49
N ALA A 53 21.51 4.55 3.60
CA ALA A 53 21.61 3.24 4.24
C ALA A 53 21.01 2.11 3.37
N LEU A 54 19.81 2.32 2.84
CA LEU A 54 19.02 1.31 2.12
C LEU A 54 19.22 1.31 0.59
N LYS A 55 19.94 2.30 0.05
CA LYS A 55 20.37 2.32 -1.36
C LYS A 55 19.23 2.03 -2.33
N GLU A 56 19.37 1.02 -3.20
CA GLU A 56 18.40 0.67 -4.23
C GLU A 56 17.07 0.14 -3.66
N THR A 57 17.06 -0.29 -2.40
CA THR A 57 15.86 -0.80 -1.74
C THR A 57 15.00 0.30 -1.11
N TYR A 58 15.57 1.50 -0.93
CA TYR A 58 14.96 2.57 -0.16
C TYR A 58 13.54 2.90 -0.61
N SER A 59 13.35 3.28 -1.88
CA SER A 59 12.04 3.75 -2.35
C SER A 59 10.96 2.69 -2.20
N GLY A 60 11.23 1.43 -2.54
CA GLY A 60 10.24 0.36 -2.37
C GLY A 60 9.86 0.10 -0.90
N ILE A 61 10.84 0.20 0.01
CA ILE A 61 10.62 0.01 1.45
C ILE A 61 9.89 1.20 2.07
N GLU A 62 10.31 2.43 1.77
CA GLU A 62 9.72 3.67 2.30
C GLU A 62 8.26 3.80 1.88
N GLU A 63 7.94 3.50 0.62
CA GLU A 63 6.55 3.48 0.12
C GLU A 63 5.71 2.40 0.81
N CYS A 64 6.29 1.21 1.02
CA CYS A 64 5.60 0.12 1.71
C CYS A 64 5.34 0.49 3.18
N LYS A 65 6.28 1.19 3.82
CA LYS A 65 6.14 1.70 5.18
C LYS A 65 5.03 2.73 5.22
N ALA A 66 5.07 3.75 4.36
CA ALA A 66 4.09 4.82 4.34
C ALA A 66 2.67 4.28 4.14
N ASP A 67 2.45 3.37 3.18
CA ASP A 67 1.15 2.73 2.96
C ASP A 67 0.69 1.88 4.17
N SER A 68 1.57 1.05 4.74
CA SER A 68 1.19 0.19 5.88
C SER A 68 0.88 1.02 7.13
N LEU A 69 1.68 2.07 7.39
CA LEU A 69 1.44 3.01 8.48
C LEU A 69 0.20 3.86 8.24
N ALA A 70 -0.16 4.16 6.99
CA ALA A 70 -1.41 4.85 6.69
C ALA A 70 -2.61 4.07 7.24
N VAL A 71 -2.65 2.76 6.98
CA VAL A 71 -3.71 1.89 7.52
C VAL A 71 -3.59 1.76 9.04
N TYR A 72 -2.38 1.48 9.56
CA TYR A 72 -2.16 1.32 11.00
C TYR A 72 -2.62 2.54 11.80
N ASN A 73 -2.19 3.74 11.39
CA ASN A 73 -2.51 5.00 12.05
C ASN A 73 -3.99 5.33 11.94
N THR A 74 -4.62 5.04 10.80
CA THR A 74 -6.07 5.20 10.64
C THR A 74 -6.82 4.32 11.63
N MET A 75 -6.50 3.03 11.73
CA MET A 75 -7.13 2.13 12.69
C MET A 75 -6.88 2.54 14.14
N HIS A 76 -5.67 3.00 14.45
CA HIS A 76 -5.33 3.52 15.78
C HIS A 76 -6.20 4.74 16.13
N LEU A 77 -6.27 5.74 15.25
CA LEU A 77 -7.02 6.97 15.52
C LEU A 77 -8.53 6.73 15.58
N VAL A 78 -9.06 5.79 14.78
CA VAL A 78 -10.44 5.29 14.93
C VAL A 78 -10.65 4.67 16.32
N GLY A 79 -9.73 3.82 16.78
CA GLY A 79 -9.79 3.19 18.10
C GLY A 79 -9.74 4.20 19.27
N THR A 80 -9.07 5.34 19.08
CA THR A 80 -9.07 6.44 20.07
C THR A 80 -10.30 7.34 20.01
N GLY A 81 -11.14 7.22 18.96
CA GLY A 81 -12.27 8.11 18.70
C GLY A 81 -11.90 9.45 18.07
N PHE A 82 -10.65 9.65 17.65
CA PHE A 82 -10.23 10.87 16.94
C PHE A 82 -10.75 10.92 15.50
N LEU A 83 -10.76 9.76 14.82
CA LEU A 83 -11.38 9.61 13.50
C LEU A 83 -12.75 8.92 13.61
N PRO A 84 -13.67 9.18 12.67
CA PRO A 84 -14.98 8.52 12.62
C PRO A 84 -14.87 6.99 12.59
N ALA A 85 -15.76 6.31 13.33
CA ALA A 85 -15.71 4.85 13.49
C ALA A 85 -15.93 4.08 12.17
N ASP A 86 -16.77 4.61 11.30
CA ASP A 86 -17.08 4.06 9.98
C ASP A 86 -15.86 4.06 9.04
N LEU A 87 -14.91 4.98 9.22
CA LEU A 87 -13.68 5.01 8.44
C LEU A 87 -12.89 3.69 8.59
N GLY A 88 -12.89 3.08 9.78
CA GLY A 88 -12.26 1.77 10.00
C GLY A 88 -12.89 0.67 9.16
N THR A 89 -14.23 0.65 9.07
CA THR A 89 -14.98 -0.31 8.23
C THR A 89 -14.64 -0.15 6.75
N HIS A 90 -14.53 1.09 6.26
CA HIS A 90 -14.29 1.36 4.84
C HIS A 90 -12.83 1.21 4.40
N THR A 91 -11.89 1.39 5.33
CA THR A 91 -10.44 1.43 5.03
C THR A 91 -9.96 0.12 4.41
N GLY A 92 -10.31 -1.04 4.96
CA GLY A 92 -9.82 -2.33 4.47
C GLY A 92 -10.19 -2.60 3.01
N ALA A 93 -11.48 -2.54 2.67
CA ALA A 93 -11.96 -2.78 1.30
C ALA A 93 -11.37 -1.78 0.30
N THR A 94 -11.27 -0.51 0.70
CA THR A 94 -10.75 0.58 -0.15
C THR A 94 -9.24 0.42 -0.37
N TYR A 95 -8.50 0.07 0.68
CA TYR A 95 -7.08 -0.27 0.63
C TYR A 95 -6.82 -1.45 -0.32
N LEU A 96 -7.57 -2.54 -0.18
CA LEU A 96 -7.41 -3.72 -1.04
C LEU A 96 -7.67 -3.40 -2.51
N ALA A 97 -8.71 -2.63 -2.83
CA ALA A 97 -8.93 -2.12 -4.19
C ALA A 97 -7.77 -1.23 -4.68
N GLY A 98 -7.21 -0.42 -3.78
CA GLY A 98 -6.05 0.44 -4.01
C GLY A 98 -4.80 -0.31 -4.41
N LEU A 99 -4.53 -1.47 -3.79
CA LEU A 99 -3.39 -2.33 -4.16
C LEU A 99 -3.43 -2.69 -5.64
N PHE A 100 -4.56 -3.17 -6.15
CA PHE A 100 -4.73 -3.52 -7.58
C PHE A 100 -4.64 -2.31 -8.50
N ARG A 101 -5.03 -1.12 -8.04
CA ARG A 101 -4.83 0.11 -8.82
C ARG A 101 -3.33 0.42 -8.97
N SER A 102 -2.59 0.42 -7.87
CA SER A 102 -1.18 0.80 -7.85
C SER A 102 -0.28 -0.23 -8.55
N VAL A 103 -0.55 -1.52 -8.38
CA VAL A 103 0.22 -2.60 -9.03
C VAL A 103 0.16 -2.51 -10.58
N ARG A 104 -0.89 -1.90 -11.14
CA ARG A 104 -1.02 -1.69 -12.60
C ARG A 104 -0.05 -0.66 -13.17
N PHE A 105 0.63 0.13 -12.34
CA PHE A 105 1.77 0.96 -12.76
C PHE A 105 3.01 0.11 -13.07
N GLY A 106 3.04 -1.14 -12.60
CA GLY A 106 4.13 -2.09 -12.79
C GLY A 106 5.04 -2.19 -11.57
N ILE A 107 5.48 -3.41 -11.28
CA ILE A 107 6.35 -3.71 -10.12
C ILE A 107 7.81 -3.26 -10.31
N SER A 108 8.13 -2.61 -11.43
CA SER A 108 9.39 -1.88 -11.61
C SER A 108 9.37 -0.50 -10.94
N GLU A 109 8.19 0.05 -10.67
CA GLU A 109 8.01 1.33 -9.98
C GLU A 109 7.95 1.14 -8.47
N ALA A 110 8.39 2.14 -7.70
CA ALA A 110 8.45 2.08 -6.24
C ALA A 110 7.09 1.77 -5.59
N HIS A 111 6.02 2.48 -5.99
CA HIS A 111 4.67 2.21 -5.49
C HIS A 111 4.13 0.85 -5.97
N GLY A 112 4.46 0.43 -7.20
CA GLY A 112 4.03 -0.85 -7.73
C GLY A 112 4.64 -2.03 -6.96
N VAL A 113 5.95 -1.98 -6.70
CA VAL A 113 6.64 -2.99 -5.90
C VAL A 113 6.22 -2.91 -4.43
N SER A 114 5.97 -1.72 -3.88
CA SER A 114 5.49 -1.59 -2.50
C SER A 114 4.12 -2.25 -2.31
N ASN A 115 3.19 -2.03 -3.25
CA ASN A 115 1.83 -2.53 -3.15
C ASN A 115 1.79 -4.06 -3.37
N ILE A 116 2.64 -4.63 -4.22
CA ILE A 116 2.73 -6.09 -4.35
C ILE A 116 3.38 -6.74 -3.12
N MET A 117 4.36 -6.07 -2.49
CA MET A 117 4.93 -6.53 -1.22
C MET A 117 3.88 -6.57 -0.10
N GLN A 118 3.06 -5.53 0.00
CA GLN A 118 1.94 -5.47 0.95
C GLN A 118 0.94 -6.59 0.71
N TYR A 119 0.52 -6.80 -0.55
CA TYR A 119 -0.37 -7.91 -0.91
C TYR A 119 0.22 -9.26 -0.48
N ASN A 120 1.44 -9.58 -0.90
CA ASN A 120 2.03 -10.88 -0.66
C ASN A 120 2.25 -11.14 0.83
N PHE A 121 2.70 -10.13 1.59
CA PHE A 121 2.84 -10.24 3.04
C PHE A 121 1.50 -10.51 3.72
N LEU A 122 0.47 -9.71 3.41
CA LEU A 122 -0.85 -9.85 4.04
C LEU A 122 -1.57 -11.13 3.59
N LYS A 123 -1.30 -11.62 2.37
CA LYS A 123 -1.79 -12.92 1.89
C LYS A 123 -1.14 -14.08 2.66
N GLU A 124 0.18 -14.01 2.90
CA GLU A 124 0.91 -15.01 3.70
C GLU A 124 0.45 -14.99 5.16
N PHE A 125 0.22 -13.78 5.72
CA PHE A 125 -0.29 -13.60 7.08
C PHE A 125 -1.74 -14.06 7.25
N GLY A 126 -2.50 -14.15 6.16
CA GLY A 126 -3.91 -14.53 6.15
C GLY A 126 -4.90 -13.37 6.30
N GLY A 127 -4.41 -12.12 6.26
CA GLY A 127 -5.25 -10.92 6.27
C GLY A 127 -5.95 -10.65 4.92
N ILE A 128 -5.30 -11.00 3.80
CA ILE A 128 -5.92 -11.02 2.47
C ILE A 128 -6.26 -12.48 2.11
N THR A 129 -7.46 -12.68 1.57
CA THR A 129 -7.92 -13.98 1.06
C THR A 129 -8.07 -13.94 -0.45
N TYR A 130 -7.93 -15.10 -1.08
CA TYR A 130 -8.17 -15.31 -2.50
C TYR A 130 -8.98 -16.60 -2.65
N ASP A 131 -10.12 -16.50 -3.30
CA ASP A 131 -10.98 -17.64 -3.62
C ASP A 131 -10.67 -18.12 -5.04
N GLU A 132 -10.11 -19.31 -5.17
CA GLU A 132 -9.75 -19.89 -6.48
C GLU A 132 -10.97 -20.20 -7.35
N ALA A 133 -12.13 -20.48 -6.75
CA ALA A 133 -13.33 -20.85 -7.50
C ALA A 133 -13.96 -19.64 -8.19
N THR A 134 -13.98 -18.50 -7.52
CA THR A 134 -14.52 -17.24 -8.06
C THR A 134 -13.44 -16.35 -8.69
N GLY A 135 -12.18 -16.53 -8.28
CA GLY A 135 -11.06 -15.68 -8.63
C GLY A 135 -11.18 -14.27 -8.06
N LEU A 136 -11.82 -14.13 -6.88
CA LEU A 136 -12.05 -12.86 -6.18
C LEU A 136 -11.22 -12.79 -4.89
N PHE A 137 -10.91 -11.56 -4.48
CA PHE A 137 -10.10 -11.25 -3.30
C PHE A 137 -10.96 -10.71 -2.16
N GLY A 138 -10.63 -11.14 -0.94
CA GLY A 138 -11.34 -10.75 0.27
C GLY A 138 -10.39 -10.37 1.40
N LEU A 139 -10.97 -10.09 2.57
CA LEU A 139 -10.26 -9.77 3.80
C LEU A 139 -10.71 -10.68 4.94
N ASN A 140 -9.77 -11.01 5.83
CA ASN A 140 -10.08 -11.46 7.17
C ASN A 140 -9.84 -10.28 8.12
N ASP A 141 -10.89 -9.61 8.57
CA ASP A 141 -10.78 -8.33 9.29
C ASP A 141 -9.80 -8.36 10.47
N LYS A 142 -9.84 -9.44 11.27
CA LYS A 142 -8.95 -9.59 12.42
C LYS A 142 -7.49 -9.75 11.98
N LEU A 143 -7.23 -10.72 11.09
CA LEU A 143 -5.86 -10.98 10.61
C LEU A 143 -5.32 -9.86 9.73
N PHE A 144 -6.20 -9.07 9.10
CA PHE A 144 -5.82 -7.90 8.34
C PHE A 144 -5.23 -6.83 9.26
N VAL A 145 -5.92 -6.47 10.35
CA VAL A 145 -5.41 -5.48 11.31
C VAL A 145 -4.11 -5.96 11.97
N GLU A 146 -4.05 -7.23 12.40
CA GLU A 146 -2.83 -7.81 12.97
C GLU A 146 -1.68 -7.86 11.94
N GLY A 147 -1.98 -8.20 10.68
CA GLY A 147 -1.03 -8.27 9.59
C GLY A 147 -0.47 -6.90 9.21
N ILE A 148 -1.30 -5.85 9.19
CA ILE A 148 -0.87 -4.46 8.97
C ILE A 148 0.10 -4.04 10.08
N ALA A 149 -0.22 -4.31 11.35
CA ALA A 149 0.68 -3.99 12.46
C ALA A 149 2.02 -4.74 12.36
N ALA A 150 1.98 -6.03 11.99
CA ALA A 150 3.18 -6.84 11.79
C ALA A 150 4.04 -6.33 10.62
N LEU A 151 3.41 -5.96 9.51
CA LEU A 151 4.08 -5.41 8.34
C LEU A 151 4.76 -4.07 8.67
N SER A 152 4.01 -3.13 9.26
CA SER A 152 4.55 -1.82 9.65
C SER A 152 5.73 -1.97 10.61
N LYS A 153 5.62 -2.85 11.61
CA LYS A 153 6.72 -3.15 12.52
C LYS A 153 7.96 -3.64 11.76
N ARG A 154 7.80 -4.61 10.86
CA ARG A 154 8.93 -5.17 10.11
C ARG A 154 9.65 -4.12 9.26
N LEU A 155 8.90 -3.24 8.61
CA LEU A 155 9.45 -2.17 7.76
C LEU A 155 10.17 -1.11 8.61
N LEU A 156 9.57 -0.71 9.73
CA LEU A 156 10.20 0.20 10.70
C LEU A 156 11.50 -0.38 11.28
N GLU A 157 11.56 -1.69 11.55
CA GLU A 157 12.78 -2.35 12.01
C GLU A 157 13.88 -2.36 10.94
N ILE A 158 13.54 -2.59 9.66
CA ILE A 158 14.47 -2.50 8.54
C ILE A 158 15.08 -1.10 8.48
N GLU A 159 14.25 -0.06 8.53
CA GLU A 159 14.71 1.34 8.49
C GLU A 159 15.51 1.71 9.73
N ALA A 160 15.03 1.36 10.93
CA ALA A 160 15.69 1.74 12.19
C ALA A 160 17.12 1.19 12.29
N LEU A 161 17.36 0.03 11.71
CA LEU A 161 18.66 -0.63 11.68
C LEU A 161 19.50 -0.28 10.43
N GLY A 162 18.91 0.38 9.43
CA GLY A 162 19.55 0.54 8.12
C GLY A 162 19.89 -0.81 7.47
N ASP A 163 19.04 -1.83 7.68
CA ASP A 163 19.30 -3.22 7.32
C ASP A 163 19.08 -3.47 5.82
N LEU A 164 20.07 -3.09 5.01
CA LEU A 164 20.05 -3.27 3.55
C LEU A 164 19.82 -4.73 3.13
N GLU A 165 20.44 -5.69 3.82
CA GLU A 165 20.28 -7.11 3.48
C GLU A 165 18.87 -7.61 3.86
N GLY A 166 18.35 -7.18 5.00
CA GLY A 166 16.96 -7.43 5.39
C GLY A 166 15.95 -6.83 4.41
N ALA A 167 16.22 -5.63 3.89
CA ALA A 167 15.41 -5.00 2.85
C ALA A 167 15.44 -5.81 1.53
N ARG A 168 16.63 -6.22 1.07
CA ARG A 168 16.80 -7.09 -0.11
C ARG A 168 16.06 -8.42 0.06
N ALA A 169 16.17 -9.04 1.23
CA ALA A 169 15.49 -10.29 1.53
C ALA A 169 13.97 -10.12 1.53
N PHE A 170 13.46 -9.01 2.08
CA PHE A 170 12.04 -8.69 2.10
C PHE A 170 11.49 -8.48 0.68
N ILE A 171 12.16 -7.66 -0.13
CA ILE A 171 11.80 -7.43 -1.54
C ILE A 171 11.88 -8.71 -2.35
N LYS A 172 12.93 -9.52 -2.17
CA LYS A 172 13.05 -10.81 -2.87
C LYS A 172 11.89 -11.74 -2.54
N LYS A 173 11.46 -11.76 -1.27
CA LYS A 173 10.38 -12.64 -0.80
C LYS A 173 9.00 -12.16 -1.26
N TYR A 174 8.72 -10.86 -1.22
CA TYR A 174 7.36 -10.34 -1.41
C TYR A 174 7.20 -9.43 -2.64
N GLY A 175 8.26 -9.04 -3.33
CA GLY A 175 8.24 -8.10 -4.46
C GLY A 175 7.93 -8.75 -5.83
N PHE A 176 7.42 -9.99 -5.86
CA PHE A 176 7.11 -10.70 -7.09
C PHE A 176 5.61 -10.64 -7.42
N MET A 177 5.24 -10.69 -8.70
CA MET A 177 3.85 -10.81 -9.14
C MET A 177 3.37 -12.26 -9.02
N PRO A 178 2.44 -12.58 -8.11
CA PRO A 178 1.91 -13.93 -8.00
C PRO A 178 0.86 -14.21 -9.10
N PRO A 179 0.63 -15.48 -9.47
CA PRO A 179 -0.23 -15.84 -10.59
C PRO A 179 -1.68 -15.33 -10.46
N GLU A 180 -2.24 -15.31 -9.26
CA GLU A 180 -3.61 -14.85 -9.02
C GLU A 180 -3.77 -13.35 -9.23
N VAL A 181 -2.78 -12.55 -8.84
CA VAL A 181 -2.79 -11.11 -9.10
C VAL A 181 -2.59 -10.87 -10.59
N ALA A 182 -1.67 -11.57 -11.26
CA ALA A 182 -1.48 -11.44 -12.70
C ALA A 182 -2.79 -11.71 -13.48
N LYS A 183 -3.51 -12.79 -13.15
CA LYS A 183 -4.83 -13.10 -13.72
C LYS A 183 -5.87 -12.01 -13.42
N ALA A 184 -5.83 -11.42 -12.22
CA ALA A 184 -6.69 -10.30 -11.89
C ALA A 184 -6.40 -9.09 -12.77
N LEU A 185 -5.12 -8.76 -13.02
CA LEU A 185 -4.73 -7.64 -13.88
C LEU A 185 -5.16 -7.83 -15.34
N GLU A 186 -5.16 -9.07 -15.85
CA GLU A 186 -5.71 -9.38 -17.19
C GLU A 186 -7.20 -8.99 -17.29
N LYS A 187 -8.01 -9.27 -16.26
CA LYS A 187 -9.41 -8.84 -16.19
C LYS A 187 -9.55 -7.31 -16.21
N LEU A 188 -8.53 -6.59 -15.74
CA LEU A 188 -8.51 -5.12 -15.65
C LEU A 188 -7.97 -4.43 -16.91
N ALA A 189 -7.56 -5.17 -17.95
CA ALA A 189 -6.91 -4.61 -19.14
C ALA A 189 -7.76 -3.56 -19.89
N HIS A 190 -9.09 -3.67 -19.80
CA HIS A 190 -10.04 -2.76 -20.43
C HIS A 190 -10.36 -1.51 -19.58
N ILE A 191 -9.95 -1.49 -18.31
CA ILE A 191 -10.16 -0.35 -17.40
C ILE A 191 -8.97 0.61 -17.56
N PRO A 192 -9.14 1.94 -17.59
CA PRO A 192 -8.01 2.88 -17.64
C PRO A 192 -7.03 2.68 -16.48
N VAL A 193 -5.73 2.83 -16.73
CA VAL A 193 -4.70 2.74 -15.68
C VAL A 193 -4.74 3.97 -14.77
N ASP A 194 -4.75 5.15 -15.38
CA ASP A 194 -4.86 6.44 -14.72
C ASP A 194 -5.60 7.45 -15.62
N ILE A 195 -5.64 8.71 -15.21
CA ILE A 195 -6.28 9.79 -15.92
C ILE A 195 -5.32 10.53 -16.85
N ARG A 196 -5.88 11.09 -17.94
CA ARG A 196 -5.22 12.15 -18.70
C ARG A 196 -5.90 13.46 -18.33
N PRO A 197 -5.23 14.38 -17.58
CA PRO A 197 -5.87 15.61 -17.16
C PRO A 197 -6.16 16.52 -18.37
N VAL A 198 -7.33 17.13 -18.36
CA VAL A 198 -7.72 18.19 -19.30
C VAL A 198 -7.92 19.47 -18.49
N TYR A 199 -6.87 20.30 -18.43
CA TYR A 199 -6.87 21.54 -17.65
C TYR A 199 -7.48 22.69 -18.47
N THR A 200 -8.80 22.80 -18.47
CA THR A 200 -9.55 23.79 -19.28
C THR A 200 -9.07 25.23 -19.06
N TYR A 201 -8.75 25.61 -17.82
CA TYR A 201 -8.26 26.95 -17.48
C TYR A 201 -6.78 27.19 -17.83
N ALA A 202 -5.95 26.15 -17.94
CA ALA A 202 -4.54 26.34 -18.31
C ALA A 202 -4.42 26.77 -19.78
N SER A 203 -5.30 26.26 -20.64
CA SER A 203 -5.41 26.68 -22.04
C SER A 203 -5.86 28.13 -22.20
N GLU A 204 -6.69 28.64 -21.28
CA GLU A 204 -7.11 30.05 -21.23
C GLU A 204 -5.97 30.98 -20.76
N LEU A 205 -5.06 30.47 -19.91
CA LEU A 205 -3.91 31.21 -19.39
C LEU A 205 -2.66 31.15 -20.30
N GLY A 206 -2.77 30.54 -21.50
CA GLY A 206 -1.67 30.46 -22.47
C GLY A 206 -0.55 29.49 -22.10
N ALA A 207 -0.77 28.62 -21.10
CA ALA A 207 0.12 27.50 -20.84
C ALA A 207 -0.06 26.47 -21.97
N LYS A 208 0.98 26.29 -22.79
CA LYS A 208 1.04 25.25 -23.82
C LYS A 208 1.35 23.90 -23.19
#